data_AF-A0AAN9GPB2-F1
#
_entry.id   AF-A0AAN9GPB2-F1
#
_cell.length_a   1.000
_cell.length_b   1.000
_cell.length_c   1.000
_cell.angle_alpha   90.00
_cell.angle_beta   90.00
_cell.angle_gamma   90.00
#
_symmetry.space_group_name_H-M   'P 1'
#
loop_
_entity.id
_entity.type
_entity.pdbx_description
1 polymer ?
#
loop_
_entity_poly.entity_id
_entity_poly.type
_entity_poly.pdbx_seq_one_letter_code
_entity_poly.pdbx_strand_id
1 'polypeptide(L)'
;MDASLMGWGAHIDDHTTFGQWTLAQASSHINMLEMEAVFLSLMEFLPFFRVEHVLIQSDNTTVVSYLNKQGRSRSLSLSHRACEIQMWCYHHEILLSAKYLSRNLNGLADSLSRSAKIVHTEWTLSHHALLRLRAHVEKPLIDLFATWYYRLLPMFVSPFPDPKAWKMNALEIILSGLTVAP
;
A
#
# COMPACT_ATOMS: atom_id res chain seq x y z
N MET A 1 -12.25 2.90 -3.92
CA MET A 1 -10.77 2.78 -4.00
C MET A 1 -10.41 2.44 -5.43
N ASP A 2 -9.19 2.77 -5.86
CA ASP A 2 -8.70 2.57 -7.22
C ASP A 2 -7.17 2.47 -7.27
N ALA A 3 -6.65 1.77 -8.28
CA ALA A 3 -5.22 1.70 -8.57
C ALA A 3 -4.90 2.10 -10.01
N SER A 4 -3.77 2.79 -10.17
CA SER A 4 -3.14 3.06 -11.45
C SER A 4 -1.74 2.45 -11.50
N LEU A 5 -1.03 2.59 -12.62
CA LEU A 5 0.40 2.20 -12.69
C LEU A 5 1.31 3.14 -11.88
N MET A 6 0.82 4.32 -11.49
CA MET A 6 1.60 5.31 -10.73
C MET A 6 1.40 5.17 -9.22
N GLY A 7 0.21 4.80 -8.79
CA GLY A 7 -0.16 4.78 -7.39
C GLY A 7 -1.56 4.24 -7.14
N TRP A 8 -2.04 4.50 -5.93
CA TRP A 8 -3.36 4.09 -5.46
C TRP A 8 -4.05 5.24 -4.75
N GLY A 9 -5.37 5.17 -4.70
CA GLY A 9 -6.20 6.18 -4.08
C GLY A 9 -7.48 5.60 -3.50
N ALA A 10 -7.89 6.12 -2.35
CA ALA A 10 -9.12 5.72 -1.70
C ALA A 10 -9.71 6.85 -0.86
N HIS A 11 -10.99 6.71 -0.56
CA HIS A 11 -11.69 7.62 0.31
C HIS A 11 -12.74 6.87 1.13
N ILE A 12 -13.04 7.42 2.31
CA ILE A 12 -14.16 7.07 3.17
C ILE A 12 -14.78 8.37 3.65
N ASP A 13 -16.06 8.59 3.33
CA ASP A 13 -16.75 9.86 3.57
C ASP A 13 -15.91 11.06 3.06
N ASP A 14 -15.54 11.98 3.95
CA ASP A 14 -14.72 13.18 3.65
C ASP A 14 -13.20 12.93 3.78
N HIS A 15 -12.78 11.73 4.18
CA HIS A 15 -11.38 11.37 4.33
C HIS A 15 -10.83 10.72 3.06
N THR A 16 -9.66 11.15 2.64
CA THR A 16 -8.97 10.60 1.46
C THR A 16 -7.57 10.15 1.83
N THR A 17 -7.12 9.06 1.21
CA THR A 17 -5.74 8.60 1.28
C THR A 17 -5.27 8.20 -0.11
N PHE A 18 -3.98 8.32 -0.36
CA PHE A 18 -3.36 7.97 -1.63
C PHE A 18 -1.85 7.81 -1.45
N GLY A 19 -1.23 7.06 -2.36
CA GLY A 19 0.21 6.84 -2.32
C GLY A 19 0.77 6.41 -3.66
N GLN A 20 2.09 6.50 -3.81
CA GLN A 20 2.80 6.05 -5.01
C GLN A 20 3.27 4.61 -4.84
N TRP A 21 3.30 3.86 -5.95
CA TRP A 21 3.91 2.55 -5.95
C TRP A 21 5.44 2.65 -5.92
N THR A 22 6.06 1.73 -5.20
CA THR A 22 7.49 1.44 -5.39
C THR A 22 7.72 0.82 -6.77
N LEU A 23 8.96 0.83 -7.30
CA LEU A 23 9.27 0.15 -8.57
C LEU A 23 8.91 -1.34 -8.55
N ALA A 24 9.13 -1.99 -7.40
CA ALA A 24 8.79 -3.39 -7.23
C ALA A 24 7.26 -3.61 -7.32
N GLN A 25 6.47 -2.78 -6.63
CA GLN A 25 5.01 -2.83 -6.72
C GLN A 25 4.53 -2.51 -8.13
N ALA A 26 5.01 -1.42 -8.74
CA ALA A 26 4.64 -0.97 -10.08
C ALA A 26 4.95 -2.01 -11.18
N SER A 27 5.84 -2.96 -10.92
CA SER A 27 6.12 -4.08 -11.83
C SER A 27 5.05 -5.18 -11.84
N SER A 28 4.10 -5.12 -10.89
CA SER A 28 3.00 -6.07 -10.77
C SER A 28 1.87 -5.77 -11.77
N HIS A 29 1.12 -6.80 -12.12
CA HIS A 29 -0.07 -6.65 -12.97
C HIS A 29 -1.16 -5.81 -12.27
N ILE A 30 -1.97 -5.06 -13.04
CA ILE A 30 -2.97 -4.12 -12.53
C ILE A 30 -3.94 -4.74 -11.51
N ASN A 31 -4.44 -5.97 -11.75
CA ASN A 31 -5.31 -6.64 -10.77
C ASN A 31 -4.64 -6.88 -9.41
N MET A 32 -3.32 -7.06 -9.37
CA MET A 32 -2.58 -7.17 -8.12
C MET A 32 -2.43 -5.80 -7.45
N LEU A 33 -2.14 -4.76 -8.22
CA LEU A 33 -2.09 -3.37 -7.72
C LEU A 33 -3.43 -2.94 -7.12
N GLU A 34 -4.53 -3.36 -7.73
CA GLU A 34 -5.88 -3.09 -7.21
C GLU A 34 -6.15 -3.82 -5.90
N MET A 35 -5.72 -5.09 -5.77
CA MET A 35 -5.78 -5.81 -4.50
C MET A 35 -4.88 -5.17 -3.44
N GLU A 36 -3.73 -4.64 -3.84
CA GLU A 36 -2.83 -3.90 -2.96
C GLU A 36 -3.47 -2.59 -2.49
N ALA A 37 -4.11 -1.86 -3.39
CA ALA A 37 -4.84 -0.63 -3.06
C ALA A 37 -5.95 -0.90 -2.04
N VAL A 38 -6.68 -2.01 -2.13
CA VAL A 38 -7.63 -2.44 -1.10
C VAL A 38 -6.94 -2.55 0.25
N PHE A 39 -5.83 -3.28 0.30
CA PHE A 39 -5.15 -3.57 1.55
C PHE A 39 -4.59 -2.31 2.21
N LEU A 40 -3.93 -1.44 1.43
CA LEU A 40 -3.42 -0.17 1.94
C LEU A 40 -4.56 0.75 2.40
N SER A 41 -5.67 0.79 1.67
CA SER A 41 -6.87 1.54 2.08
C SER A 41 -7.42 1.06 3.43
N LEU A 42 -7.46 -0.27 3.64
CA LEU A 42 -7.90 -0.85 4.90
C LEU A 42 -6.97 -0.49 6.06
N MET A 43 -5.66 -0.50 5.83
CA MET A 43 -4.68 -0.10 6.84
C MET A 43 -4.82 1.38 7.22
N GLU A 44 -4.86 2.26 6.23
CA GLU A 44 -4.96 3.71 6.44
C GLU A 44 -6.28 4.11 7.12
N PHE A 45 -7.37 3.45 6.76
CA PHE A 45 -8.68 3.75 7.32
C PHE A 45 -9.01 2.97 8.59
N LEU A 46 -8.11 2.11 9.08
CA LEU A 46 -8.31 1.35 10.32
C LEU A 46 -8.75 2.23 11.50
N PRO A 47 -8.17 3.42 11.76
CA PRO A 47 -8.60 4.29 12.86
C PRO A 47 -10.01 4.86 12.71
N PHE A 48 -10.57 4.83 11.49
CA PHE A 48 -11.89 5.39 11.17
C PHE A 48 -13.01 4.34 11.19
N PHE A 49 -12.67 3.05 11.26
CA PHE A 49 -13.66 1.99 11.33
C PHE A 49 -14.35 1.97 12.70
N ARG A 50 -15.53 2.60 12.76
CA ARG A 50 -16.43 2.56 13.93
C ARG A 50 -17.35 1.34 13.92
N VAL A 51 -17.37 0.60 12.82
CA VAL A 51 -18.33 -0.48 12.54
C VAL A 51 -17.55 -1.74 12.19
N GLU A 52 -18.08 -2.89 12.59
CA GLU A 52 -17.50 -4.21 12.29
C GLU A 52 -17.54 -4.54 10.78
N HIS A 53 -18.34 -3.85 9.97
CA HIS A 53 -18.50 -4.17 8.54
C HIS A 53 -17.96 -3.08 7.61
N VAL A 54 -17.00 -3.44 6.76
CA VAL A 54 -16.39 -2.56 5.76
C VAL A 54 -16.77 -3.02 4.35
N LEU A 55 -17.37 -2.11 3.57
CA LEU A 55 -17.72 -2.33 2.17
C LEU A 55 -16.68 -1.69 1.24
N ILE A 56 -15.96 -2.51 0.48
CA ILE A 56 -15.04 -2.05 -0.56
C ILE A 56 -15.81 -1.80 -1.85
N GLN A 57 -15.72 -0.57 -2.35
CA GLN A 57 -16.23 -0.20 -3.67
C GLN A 57 -15.07 -0.06 -4.66
N SER A 58 -15.15 -0.82 -5.76
CA SER A 58 -14.14 -0.89 -6.82
C SER A 58 -14.81 -1.06 -8.18
N ASP A 59 -14.23 -0.47 -9.22
CA ASP A 59 -14.63 -0.70 -10.61
C ASP A 59 -13.95 -1.93 -11.24
N ASN A 60 -13.11 -2.64 -10.48
CA ASN A 60 -12.48 -3.87 -10.92
C ASN A 60 -13.30 -5.09 -10.47
N THR A 61 -14.05 -5.67 -11.40
CA THR A 61 -14.87 -6.86 -11.14
C THR A 61 -14.07 -8.08 -10.69
N THR A 62 -12.77 -8.15 -11.04
CA THR A 62 -11.88 -9.20 -10.55
C THR A 62 -11.69 -9.06 -9.06
N VAL A 63 -11.31 -7.86 -8.58
CA VAL A 63 -11.13 -7.58 -7.14
C VAL A 63 -12.40 -7.90 -6.36
N VAL A 64 -13.54 -7.41 -6.83
CA VAL A 64 -14.85 -7.67 -6.20
C VAL A 64 -15.11 -9.17 -6.08
N SER A 65 -14.85 -9.94 -7.16
CA SER A 65 -15.02 -11.40 -7.13
C SER A 65 -14.05 -12.07 -6.16
N TYR A 66 -12.78 -11.67 -6.11
CA TYR A 66 -11.78 -12.31 -5.26
C TYR A 66 -12.01 -12.04 -3.78
N LEU A 67 -12.39 -10.81 -3.42
CA LEU A 67 -12.73 -10.45 -2.03
C LEU A 67 -13.98 -11.20 -1.55
N ASN A 68 -15.06 -11.20 -2.34
CA ASN A 68 -16.30 -11.88 -1.94
C ASN A 68 -16.19 -13.41 -1.93
N LYS A 69 -15.34 -14.01 -2.79
CA LYS A 69 -15.16 -15.46 -2.86
C LYS A 69 -14.02 -16.00 -1.99
N GLN A 70 -13.42 -15.18 -1.14
CA GLN A 70 -12.38 -15.63 -0.22
C GLN A 70 -11.19 -16.31 -0.91
N GLY A 71 -10.74 -15.73 -2.03
CA GLY A 71 -9.60 -16.27 -2.78
C GLY A 71 -9.87 -17.62 -3.48
N ARG A 72 -11.12 -18.09 -3.59
CA ARG A 72 -11.45 -19.35 -4.29
C ARG A 72 -11.55 -19.17 -5.81
N SER A 73 -10.53 -18.57 -6.43
CA SER A 73 -10.50 -18.26 -7.87
C SER A 73 -9.21 -18.75 -8.55
N ARG A 74 -9.13 -18.62 -9.88
CA ARG A 74 -8.16 -19.32 -10.74
C ARG A 74 -6.70 -18.87 -10.60
N SER A 75 -6.44 -17.63 -10.16
CA SER A 75 -5.07 -17.09 -10.03
C SER A 75 -4.55 -17.27 -8.60
N LEU A 76 -3.57 -18.15 -8.43
CA LEU A 76 -2.95 -18.43 -7.13
C LEU A 76 -2.43 -17.16 -6.42
N SER A 77 -1.81 -16.24 -7.15
CA SER A 77 -1.25 -15.01 -6.56
C SER A 77 -2.33 -14.07 -6.02
N LEU A 78 -3.40 -13.85 -6.80
CA LEU A 78 -4.53 -13.02 -6.37
C LEU A 78 -5.33 -13.71 -5.25
N SER A 79 -5.46 -15.03 -5.30
CA SER A 79 -6.08 -15.84 -4.25
C SER A 79 -5.31 -15.74 -2.93
N HIS A 80 -3.98 -15.85 -3.00
CA HIS A 80 -3.10 -15.67 -1.85
C HIS A 80 -3.27 -14.26 -1.26
N ARG A 81 -3.24 -13.21 -2.10
CA ARG A 81 -3.43 -11.84 -1.63
C ARG A 81 -4.80 -11.61 -1.01
N ALA A 82 -5.87 -12.16 -1.60
CA ALA A 82 -7.22 -12.10 -1.03
C ALA A 82 -7.30 -12.77 0.35
N CYS A 83 -6.61 -13.91 0.52
CA CYS A 83 -6.52 -14.61 1.80
C CYS A 83 -5.77 -13.77 2.84
N GLU A 84 -4.65 -13.15 2.47
CA GLU A 84 -3.90 -12.24 3.37
C GLU A 84 -4.78 -11.06 3.83
N ILE A 85 -5.52 -10.43 2.91
CA ILE A 85 -6.45 -9.34 3.25
C ILE A 85 -7.51 -9.84 4.24
N GLN A 86 -8.08 -11.02 4.01
CA GLN A 86 -9.10 -11.58 4.90
C GLN A 86 -8.57 -11.95 6.27
N MET A 87 -7.39 -12.55 6.34
CA MET A 87 -6.75 -12.86 7.62
C MET A 87 -6.44 -11.60 8.41
N TRP A 88 -6.00 -10.54 7.72
CA TRP A 88 -5.80 -9.23 8.34
C TRP A 88 -7.12 -8.65 8.86
N CYS A 89 -8.19 -8.67 8.06
CA CYS A 89 -9.51 -8.21 8.49
C CYS A 89 -10.03 -9.02 9.68
N TYR A 90 -9.88 -10.35 9.67
CA TYR A 90 -10.27 -11.23 10.77
C TYR A 90 -9.55 -10.85 12.08
N HIS A 91 -8.24 -10.59 12.01
CA HIS A 91 -7.45 -10.18 13.18
C HIS A 91 -7.87 -8.81 13.74
N HIS A 92 -8.47 -7.96 12.92
CA HIS A 92 -8.95 -6.63 13.31
C HIS A 92 -10.48 -6.59 13.51
N GLU A 93 -11.14 -7.75 13.57
CA GLU A 93 -12.59 -7.86 13.77
C GLU A 93 -13.42 -7.14 12.69
N ILE A 94 -12.90 -7.12 11.45
CA ILE A 94 -13.54 -6.51 10.29
C ILE A 94 -14.19 -7.59 9.42
N LEU A 95 -15.50 -7.52 9.27
CA LEU A 95 -16.27 -8.19 8.24
C LEU A 95 -16.14 -7.41 6.92
N LEU A 96 -15.44 -8.02 5.96
CA LEU A 96 -15.18 -7.40 4.66
C LEU A 96 -16.18 -7.87 3.60
N SER A 97 -16.75 -6.94 2.84
CA SER A 97 -17.47 -7.24 1.59
C SER A 97 -17.03 -6.31 0.47
N ALA A 98 -17.30 -6.68 -0.78
CA ALA A 98 -16.98 -5.87 -1.94
C ALA A 98 -18.18 -5.70 -2.89
N LYS A 99 -18.31 -4.52 -3.48
CA LYS A 99 -19.34 -4.20 -4.48
C LYS A 99 -18.72 -3.49 -5.67
N TYR A 100 -19.16 -3.89 -6.86
CA TYR A 100 -18.80 -3.19 -8.08
C TYR A 100 -19.38 -1.78 -8.09
N LEU A 101 -18.54 -0.79 -8.39
CA LEU A 101 -18.91 0.59 -8.61
C LEU A 101 -18.47 0.98 -10.02
N SER A 102 -19.36 1.55 -10.83
CA SER A 102 -18.98 1.96 -12.19
C SER A 102 -17.90 3.05 -12.14
N ARG A 103 -16.97 3.02 -13.11
CA ARG A 103 -15.86 3.98 -13.20
C ARG A 103 -16.29 5.45 -13.11
N ASN A 104 -17.45 5.79 -13.68
CA ASN A 104 -18.01 7.15 -13.65
C ASN A 104 -18.32 7.63 -12.23
N LEU A 105 -18.60 6.71 -11.30
CA LEU A 105 -18.87 7.00 -9.89
C LEU A 105 -17.60 6.88 -9.02
N ASN A 106 -16.54 6.23 -9.52
CA ASN A 106 -15.26 6.06 -8.81
C ASN A 106 -14.25 7.19 -9.11
N GLY A 107 -14.73 8.33 -9.64
CA GLY A 107 -13.87 9.40 -10.17
C GLY A 107 -12.91 10.01 -9.13
N LEU A 108 -13.32 10.08 -7.85
CA LEU A 108 -12.44 10.57 -6.79
C LEU A 108 -11.26 9.63 -6.55
N ALA A 109 -11.52 8.33 -6.39
CA ALA A 109 -10.45 7.36 -6.19
C ALA A 109 -9.53 7.24 -7.41
N ASP A 110 -10.06 7.27 -8.64
CA ASP A 110 -9.26 7.27 -9.88
C ASP A 110 -8.42 8.56 -10.02
N SER A 111 -8.96 9.71 -9.60
CA SER A 111 -8.16 10.94 -9.54
C SER A 111 -7.03 10.84 -8.51
N LEU A 112 -7.30 10.27 -7.34
CA LEU A 112 -6.31 10.07 -6.27
C LEU A 112 -5.22 9.08 -6.68
N SER A 113 -5.58 7.97 -7.33
CA SER A 113 -4.63 6.94 -7.79
C SER A 113 -3.68 7.44 -8.89
N ARG A 114 -4.09 8.47 -9.64
CA ARG A 114 -3.30 9.13 -10.69
C ARG A 114 -2.64 10.43 -10.22
N SER A 115 -2.99 10.92 -9.04
CA SER A 115 -2.46 12.18 -8.52
C SER A 115 -1.03 11.99 -8.05
N ALA A 116 -0.08 12.58 -8.77
CA ALA A 116 1.31 12.71 -8.31
C ALA A 116 1.47 13.80 -7.22
N LYS A 117 0.37 14.22 -6.56
CA LYS A 117 0.43 15.25 -5.52
C LYS A 117 1.24 14.71 -4.35
N ILE A 118 2.08 15.58 -3.79
CA ILE A 118 2.95 15.25 -2.67
C ILE A 118 2.07 15.14 -1.42
N VAL A 119 2.14 13.99 -0.74
CA VAL A 119 1.46 13.77 0.54
C VAL A 119 2.06 14.75 1.57
N HIS A 120 1.24 15.64 2.13
CA HIS A 120 1.71 16.68 3.05
C HIS A 120 1.86 16.21 4.51
N THR A 121 1.39 15.00 4.84
CA THR A 121 1.25 14.55 6.24
C THR A 121 1.97 13.24 6.57
N GLU A 122 2.47 12.52 5.56
CA GLU A 122 3.40 11.40 5.74
C GLU A 122 4.65 11.71 4.91
N TRP A 123 5.75 11.99 5.59
CA TRP A 123 7.00 12.38 4.93
C TRP A 123 7.71 11.13 4.38
N THR A 124 7.10 10.47 3.41
CA THR A 124 7.78 9.45 2.61
C THR A 124 8.38 10.11 1.40
N LEU A 125 9.68 9.91 1.18
CA LEU A 125 10.39 10.46 0.03
C LEU A 125 9.72 9.94 -1.25
N SER A 126 9.19 10.85 -2.08
CA SER A 126 8.54 10.45 -3.33
C SER A 126 9.52 9.68 -4.22
N HIS A 127 9.00 8.72 -4.99
CA HIS A 127 9.87 7.86 -5.78
C HIS A 127 10.71 8.66 -6.79
N HIS A 128 10.14 9.72 -7.35
CA HIS A 128 10.84 10.62 -8.26
C HIS A 128 11.93 11.44 -7.56
N ALA A 129 11.72 11.86 -6.31
CA ALA A 129 12.76 12.50 -5.51
C ALA A 129 13.90 11.50 -5.18
N LEU A 130 13.55 10.25 -4.84
CA LEU A 130 14.54 9.18 -4.61
C LEU A 130 15.38 8.90 -5.87
N LEU A 131 14.77 8.82 -7.05
CA LEU A 131 15.49 8.60 -8.31
C LEU A 131 16.45 9.76 -8.63
N ARG A 132 16.02 11.00 -8.40
CA ARG A 132 16.89 12.18 -8.55
C ARG A 132 18.03 12.17 -7.54
N LEU A 133 17.75 11.83 -6.28
CA LEU A 133 18.78 11.72 -5.25
C LEU A 133 19.81 10.63 -5.58
N ARG A 134 19.38 9.48 -6.11
CA ARG A 134 20.29 8.40 -6.57
C ARG A 134 21.22 8.82 -7.71
N ALA A 135 20.90 9.88 -8.45
CA ALA A 135 21.79 10.42 -9.46
C ALA A 135 22.93 11.28 -8.86
N HIS A 136 22.80 11.68 -7.59
CA HIS A 136 23.69 12.62 -6.92
C HIS A 136 24.30 12.10 -5.61
N VAL A 137 23.79 11.00 -5.06
CA VAL A 137 24.22 10.39 -3.80
C VAL A 137 24.36 8.87 -3.99
N GLU A 138 25.28 8.25 -3.25
CA GLU A 138 25.37 6.79 -3.17
C GLU A 138 24.02 6.14 -2.88
N LYS A 139 23.78 4.99 -3.52
CA LYS A 139 22.48 4.33 -3.48
C LYS A 139 22.19 3.86 -2.04
N PRO A 140 21.13 4.38 -1.40
CA PRO A 140 20.79 3.97 -0.05
C PRO A 140 20.43 2.48 -0.03
N LEU A 141 21.01 1.75 0.93
CA LEU A 141 20.82 0.30 1.10
C LEU A 141 19.64 -0.03 2.02
N ILE A 142 19.31 0.89 2.93
CA ILE A 142 18.28 0.71 3.94
C ILE A 142 17.29 1.86 3.95
N ASP A 143 16.02 1.53 4.10
CA ASP A 143 14.94 2.50 4.28
C ASP A 143 14.61 2.67 5.77
N LEU A 144 14.80 3.88 6.29
CA LEU A 144 14.58 4.18 7.69
C LEU A 144 13.16 4.71 7.88
N PHE A 145 12.53 4.37 9.00
CA PHE A 145 11.16 4.79 9.33
C PHE A 145 10.09 4.26 8.35
N ALA A 146 10.34 3.09 7.77
CA ALA A 146 9.41 2.46 6.83
C ALA A 146 8.77 1.22 7.45
N THR A 147 7.57 0.87 7.01
CA THR A 147 6.95 -0.43 7.31
C THR A 147 7.18 -1.38 6.14
N TRP A 148 6.90 -2.67 6.31
CA TRP A 148 6.95 -3.64 5.21
C TRP A 148 6.16 -3.18 3.96
N TYR A 149 5.07 -2.45 4.17
CA TYR A 149 4.14 -2.02 3.13
C TYR A 149 4.57 -0.75 2.41
N TYR A 150 5.28 0.16 3.09
CA TYR A 150 5.68 1.47 2.57
C TYR A 150 7.18 1.60 2.27
N ARG A 151 7.95 0.52 2.42
CA ARG A 151 9.40 0.57 2.15
C ARG A 151 9.72 0.86 0.69
N LEU A 152 10.65 1.78 0.48
CA LEU A 152 11.27 2.14 -0.79
C LEU A 152 12.44 1.20 -1.16
N LEU A 153 12.97 0.46 -0.18
CA LEU A 153 14.09 -0.46 -0.32
C LEU A 153 13.77 -1.83 0.29
N PRO A 154 14.38 -2.93 -0.19
CA PRO A 154 14.11 -4.27 0.35
C PRO A 154 14.42 -4.38 1.85
N MET A 155 15.52 -3.74 2.29
CA MET A 155 15.92 -3.67 3.70
C MET A 155 15.34 -2.39 4.31
N PHE A 156 14.68 -2.52 5.46
CA PHE A 156 14.02 -1.40 6.11
C PHE A 156 14.02 -1.52 7.63
N VAL A 157 13.84 -0.38 8.31
CA VAL A 157 13.71 -0.26 9.77
C VAL A 157 12.32 0.23 10.12
N SER A 158 11.60 -0.59 10.87
CA SER A 158 10.22 -0.31 11.26
C SER A 158 10.16 0.44 12.60
N PRO A 159 9.26 1.44 12.75
CA PRO A 159 8.97 2.04 14.04
C PRO A 159 8.20 1.08 14.97
N PHE A 160 7.65 -0.01 14.43
CA PHE A 160 6.88 -1.02 15.16
C PHE A 160 7.50 -2.43 15.03
N PRO A 161 7.15 -3.39 15.91
CA PRO A 161 7.51 -4.80 15.75
C PRO A 161 7.06 -5.34 14.38
N ASP A 162 8.03 -5.63 13.53
CA ASP A 162 7.81 -6.24 12.22
C ASP A 162 8.86 -7.36 12.02
N PRO A 163 8.46 -8.64 11.93
CA PRO A 163 9.40 -9.75 11.78
C PRO A 163 10.15 -9.71 10.44
N LYS A 164 9.70 -8.90 9.47
CA LYS A 164 10.35 -8.70 8.17
C LYS A 164 11.26 -7.47 8.15
N ALA A 165 11.23 -6.64 9.19
CA ALA A 165 12.14 -5.49 9.31
C ALA A 165 13.54 -5.95 9.72
N TRP A 166 14.56 -5.25 9.23
CA TRP A 166 15.94 -5.50 9.64
C TRP A 166 16.18 -5.12 11.11
N LYS A 167 15.55 -4.03 11.54
CA LYS A 167 15.59 -3.54 12.92
C LYS A 167 14.31 -2.80 13.27
N MET A 168 14.12 -2.61 14.58
CA MET A 168 13.14 -1.70 15.14
C MET A 168 13.83 -0.40 15.53
N ASN A 169 13.11 0.72 15.43
CA ASN A 169 13.53 2.05 15.86
C ASN A 169 14.82 2.56 15.18
N ALA A 170 14.65 3.35 14.11
CA ALA A 170 15.77 3.93 13.38
C ALA A 170 16.62 4.91 14.21
N LEU A 171 16.09 5.47 15.30
CA LEU A 171 16.81 6.40 16.18
C LEU A 171 17.83 5.70 17.09
N GLU A 172 17.73 4.39 17.27
CA GLU A 172 18.67 3.59 18.06
C GLU A 172 19.82 3.02 17.21
N ILE A 173 19.86 3.37 15.93
CA ILE A 173 20.84 2.84 14.97
C ILE A 173 21.97 3.84 14.79
N ILE A 174 23.18 3.42 15.09
CA ILE A 174 24.38 4.16 14.75
C ILE A 174 24.62 4.02 13.24
N LEU A 175 24.44 5.12 12.49
CA LEU A 175 24.51 5.15 11.03
C LEU A 175 25.94 5.08 10.46
N SER A 176 26.98 5.12 11.31
CA SER A 176 28.39 5.27 10.92
C SER A 176 29.05 4.04 10.28
N GLY A 177 28.29 3.17 9.63
CA GLY A 177 28.80 1.94 9.00
C GLY A 177 27.96 1.42 7.83
N LEU A 178 27.03 2.22 7.29
CA LEU A 178 26.13 1.83 6.19
C LEU A 178 26.57 2.34 4.81
N THR A 179 27.71 3.03 4.72
CA THR A 179 28.38 3.40 3.47
C THR A 179 29.53 2.43 3.23
N VAL A 180 29.53 1.72 2.11
CA VAL A 180 30.71 0.97 1.68
C VAL A 180 31.66 1.98 1.05
N ALA A 181 32.94 1.90 1.42
CA ALA A 181 34.05 2.64 0.80
C ALA A 181 34.03 2.51 -0.75
N PRO A 182 34.60 3.49 -1.48
CA PRO A 182 34.49 3.62 -2.94
C PRO A 182 34.92 2.39 -3.75
#